data_AF-A0A845S634-F1
#
_entry.id   AF-A0A845S634-F1
#
_cell.length_a   1.000
_cell.length_b   1.000
_cell.length_c   1.000
_cell.angle_alpha   90.00
_cell.angle_beta   90.00
_cell.angle_gamma   90.00
#
_symmetry.space_group_name_H-M   'P 1'
#
loop_
_entity.id
_entity.type
_entity.pdbx_description
1 polymer ?
#
loop_
_entity_poly.entity_id
_entity_poly.type
_entity_poly.pdbx_seq_one_letter_code
_entity_poly.pdbx_strand_id
1 'polypeptide(L)'
;SLFAGYAFVIGVTTAFITSIYSWRLVFKTFHGKYNNTMSFEKVHESGPVMIVPLLLLAVGAIFSGYVFHEIFIGENTQFWGKAIFFLKQTAHGHPPLWLMILIPTLVISAIPLSFILFLKRKDIVEGFVNNNKPFYNFLVKKWYFDELYDLIFVKTFRSIGTFLWQRGDVKTIDAYGPDGVARVVKNLSDRASSVQSGYLYHYATVILIGVILIVSFLIII
;
A
#
# COMPACT_ATOMS: atom_id res chain seq x y z
N SER A 1 26.57 -24.75 -8.28
CA SER A 1 26.33 -23.69 -9.29
C SER A 1 26.64 -22.34 -8.65
N LEU A 2 27.24 -21.40 -9.38
CA LEU A 2 27.58 -20.06 -8.87
C LEU A 2 26.38 -19.34 -8.23
N PHE A 3 25.18 -19.51 -8.81
CA PHE A 3 23.92 -18.97 -8.28
C PHE A 3 23.55 -19.49 -6.89
N ALA A 4 23.78 -20.78 -6.61
CA ALA A 4 23.50 -21.35 -5.29
C ALA A 4 24.45 -20.79 -4.22
N GLY A 5 25.73 -20.60 -4.57
CA GLY A 5 26.70 -19.94 -3.68
C GLY A 5 26.32 -18.49 -3.40
N TYR A 6 25.87 -17.75 -4.41
CA TYR A 6 25.42 -16.37 -4.25
C TYR A 6 24.17 -16.27 -3.36
N ALA A 7 23.15 -17.11 -3.59
CA ALA A 7 21.95 -17.16 -2.76
C ALA A 7 22.28 -17.52 -1.30
N PHE A 8 23.23 -18.44 -1.09
CA PHE A 8 23.71 -18.81 0.23
C PHE A 8 24.37 -17.62 0.95
N VAL A 9 25.28 -16.90 0.28
CA VAL A 9 25.96 -15.72 0.87
C VAL A 9 24.95 -14.61 1.21
N ILE A 10 23.97 -14.35 0.34
CA ILE A 10 22.89 -13.41 0.65
C ILE A 10 22.11 -13.88 1.87
N GLY A 11 21.71 -15.16 1.92
CA GLY A 11 20.95 -15.70 3.05
C GLY A 11 21.68 -15.54 4.39
N VAL A 12 22.96 -15.89 4.44
CA VAL A 12 23.80 -15.74 5.65
C VAL A 12 23.95 -14.27 6.04
N THR A 13 24.21 -13.39 5.06
CA THR A 13 24.35 -11.95 5.32
C THR A 13 23.04 -11.34 5.82
N THR A 14 21.90 -11.73 5.22
CA THR A 14 20.58 -11.31 5.65
C THR A 14 20.27 -11.79 7.06
N ALA A 15 20.58 -13.05 7.41
CA ALA A 15 20.40 -13.57 8.77
C ALA A 15 21.23 -12.76 9.79
N PHE A 16 22.44 -12.36 9.44
CA PHE A 16 23.29 -11.51 10.27
C PHE A 16 22.70 -10.12 10.49
N ILE A 17 22.34 -9.44 9.40
CA ILE A 17 21.69 -8.12 9.44
C ILE A 17 20.38 -8.22 10.24
N THR A 18 19.68 -9.36 10.14
CA THR A 18 18.43 -9.63 10.86
C THR A 18 18.62 -9.64 12.37
N SER A 19 19.67 -10.32 12.82
CA SER A 19 20.06 -10.31 14.22
C SER A 19 20.42 -8.90 14.69
N ILE A 20 21.22 -8.15 13.90
CA ILE A 20 21.62 -6.78 14.24
C ILE A 20 20.41 -5.85 14.40
N TYR A 21 19.46 -5.85 13.47
CA TYR A 21 18.31 -4.94 13.58
C TYR A 21 17.39 -5.32 14.74
N SER A 22 17.24 -6.61 15.04
CA SER A 22 16.39 -7.10 16.13
C SER A 22 16.97 -6.70 17.49
N TRP A 23 18.27 -6.93 17.69
CA TRP A 23 18.97 -6.53 18.91
C TRP A 23 19.10 -5.01 19.04
N ARG A 24 19.29 -4.28 17.94
CA ARG A 24 19.22 -2.81 17.93
C ARG A 24 17.90 -2.32 18.55
N LEU A 25 16.77 -2.94 18.18
CA LEU A 25 15.46 -2.56 18.73
C LEU A 25 15.43 -2.82 20.23
N VAL A 26 15.74 -4.04 20.68
CA VAL A 26 15.75 -4.43 22.10
C VAL A 26 16.66 -3.53 22.95
N PHE A 27 17.87 -3.26 22.47
CA PHE A 27 18.81 -2.40 23.19
C PHE A 27 18.35 -0.94 23.23
N LYS A 28 17.80 -0.41 22.13
CA LYS A 28 17.33 0.98 22.11
C LYS A 28 16.07 1.19 22.94
N THR A 29 15.17 0.21 23.00
CA THR A 29 13.90 0.31 23.74
C THR A 29 14.07 0.04 25.24
N PHE A 30 14.81 -1.01 25.63
CA PHE A 30 14.87 -1.44 27.03
C PHE A 30 16.16 -1.03 27.76
N HIS A 31 17.29 -0.95 27.06
CA HIS A 31 18.61 -0.69 27.66
C HIS A 31 19.15 0.71 27.33
N GLY A 32 18.43 1.48 26.52
CA GLY A 32 18.76 2.83 26.12
C GLY A 32 18.34 3.85 27.17
N LYS A 33 18.77 5.11 26.99
CA LYS A 33 18.23 6.22 27.78
C LYS A 33 16.77 6.45 27.39
N TYR A 34 15.90 6.53 28.38
CA TYR A 34 14.49 6.85 28.18
C TYR A 34 14.36 8.18 27.44
N ASN A 35 13.66 8.18 26.31
CA ASN A 35 13.55 9.32 25.42
C ASN A 35 12.08 9.52 24.99
N ASN A 36 11.25 9.90 25.95
CA ASN A 36 9.82 10.14 25.73
C ASN A 36 9.36 11.36 26.53
N THR A 37 8.24 11.96 26.12
CA THR A 37 7.66 13.18 26.74
C THR A 37 6.89 12.89 28.03
N MET A 38 6.39 11.67 28.20
CA MET A 38 5.67 11.24 29.40
C MET A 38 6.65 10.78 30.48
N SER A 39 6.39 11.12 31.75
CA SER A 39 7.17 10.63 32.88
C SER A 39 7.12 9.10 32.97
N PHE A 40 8.27 8.48 33.26
CA PHE A 40 8.41 7.02 33.38
C PHE A 40 7.45 6.41 34.41
N GLU A 41 7.13 7.15 35.48
CA GLU A 41 6.24 6.72 36.56
C GLU A 41 4.80 6.40 36.11
N LYS A 42 4.38 6.92 34.95
CA LYS A 42 3.05 6.63 34.37
C LYS A 42 3.05 5.40 33.46
N VAL A 43 4.22 4.84 33.17
CA VAL A 43 4.35 3.63 32.35
C VAL A 43 4.03 2.43 33.24
N HIS A 44 2.92 1.77 32.96
CA HIS A 44 2.53 0.55 33.66
C HIS A 44 2.60 -0.65 32.71
N GLU A 45 2.77 -1.83 33.31
CA GLU A 45 2.71 -3.08 32.58
C GLU A 45 1.32 -3.32 31.98
N SER A 46 1.27 -4.11 30.91
CA SER A 46 0.02 -4.44 30.24
C SER A 46 -0.84 -5.35 31.12
N GLY A 47 -2.16 -5.23 31.02
CA GLY A 47 -3.09 -6.08 31.77
C GLY A 47 -2.96 -7.57 31.40
N PRO A 48 -3.51 -8.48 32.24
CA PRO A 48 -3.42 -9.92 32.02
C PRO A 48 -4.05 -10.38 30.70
N VAL A 49 -5.01 -9.62 30.17
CA VAL A 49 -5.65 -9.87 28.87
C VAL A 49 -4.64 -9.86 27.71
N MET A 50 -3.54 -9.11 27.82
CA MET A 50 -2.47 -9.08 26.82
C MET A 50 -1.32 -10.04 27.17
N ILE A 51 -0.95 -10.13 28.45
CA ILE A 51 0.18 -10.96 28.89
C ILE A 51 -0.09 -12.45 28.69
N VAL A 52 -1.30 -12.94 28.98
CA VAL A 52 -1.63 -14.36 28.88
C VAL A 52 -1.49 -14.89 27.44
N PRO A 53 -2.08 -14.24 26.41
CA PRO A 53 -1.83 -14.64 25.01
C PRO A 53 -0.35 -14.56 24.61
N LEU A 54 0.38 -13.54 25.05
CA LEU A 54 1.81 -13.39 24.73
C LEU A 54 2.66 -14.52 25.32
N LEU A 55 2.40 -14.91 26.58
CA LEU A 55 3.09 -16.04 27.22
C LEU A 55 2.77 -17.36 26.51
N LEU A 56 1.50 -17.60 26.16
CA LEU A 56 1.10 -18.79 25.40
C LEU A 56 1.82 -18.87 24.06
N LEU A 57 1.89 -17.75 23.33
CA LEU A 57 2.62 -17.65 22.06
C LEU A 57 4.13 -17.84 22.23
N ALA A 58 4.73 -17.29 23.29
CA ALA A 58 6.15 -17.45 23.58
C ALA A 58 6.51 -18.92 23.86
N VAL A 59 5.70 -19.62 24.65
CA VAL A 59 5.84 -21.07 24.89
C VAL A 59 5.71 -21.83 23.57
N GLY A 60 4.68 -21.52 22.77
CA GLY A 60 4.50 -22.13 21.44
C GLY A 60 5.69 -21.91 20.51
N ALA A 61 6.29 -20.72 20.50
CA ALA A 61 7.46 -20.40 19.67
C ALA A 61 8.70 -21.21 20.06
N ILE A 62 8.90 -21.50 21.36
CA ILE A 62 10.04 -22.30 21.85
C ILE A 62 9.89 -23.78 21.45
N PHE A 63 8.69 -24.35 21.64
CA PHE A 63 8.48 -25.80 21.48
C PHE A 63 8.07 -26.22 20.07
N SER A 64 7.43 -25.34 19.29
CA SER A 64 6.94 -25.68 17.94
C SER A 64 8.03 -26.22 17.02
N GLY A 65 9.23 -25.64 17.07
CA GLY A 65 10.37 -26.13 16.28
C GLY A 65 10.72 -27.58 16.60
N TYR A 66 10.79 -27.94 17.89
CA TYR A 66 11.11 -29.30 18.32
C TYR A 66 9.98 -30.30 18.01
N VAL A 67 8.73 -29.94 18.30
CA VAL A 67 7.58 -30.84 18.12
C VAL A 67 7.30 -31.13 16.65
N PHE A 68 7.44 -30.13 15.77
CA PHE A 68 7.03 -30.28 14.37
C PHE A 68 8.19 -30.56 13.40
N HIS A 69 9.46 -30.61 13.84
CA HIS A 69 10.59 -30.81 12.92
C HIS A 69 10.48 -32.12 12.12
N GLU A 70 10.08 -33.22 12.76
CA GLU A 70 9.95 -34.52 12.10
C GLU A 70 8.84 -34.51 11.04
N ILE A 71 7.76 -33.75 11.27
CA ILE A 71 6.60 -33.69 10.37
C ILE A 71 6.89 -32.82 9.14
N PHE A 72 7.67 -31.74 9.28
CA PHE A 72 7.94 -30.80 8.19
C PHE A 72 9.24 -31.06 7.42
N ILE A 73 10.30 -31.50 8.10
CA ILE A 73 11.68 -31.59 7.57
C ILE A 73 12.22 -33.02 7.60
N GLY A 74 11.55 -33.95 8.29
CA GLY A 74 11.97 -35.35 8.40
C GLY A 74 12.13 -36.06 7.05
N GLU A 75 13.01 -37.06 7.02
CA GLU A 75 13.47 -37.75 5.80
C GLU A 75 12.36 -38.49 5.02
N ASN A 76 11.20 -38.75 5.65
CA ASN A 76 10.08 -39.47 5.03
C ASN A 76 8.72 -38.78 5.23
N THR A 77 8.71 -37.44 5.17
CA THR A 77 7.49 -36.67 5.37
C THR A 77 6.62 -36.63 4.12
N GLN A 78 5.39 -37.12 4.22
CA GLN A 78 4.37 -36.95 3.17
C GLN A 78 3.63 -35.60 3.28
N PHE A 79 3.94 -34.79 4.31
CA PHE A 79 3.21 -33.57 4.64
C PHE A 79 3.09 -32.60 3.45
N TRP A 80 4.20 -32.36 2.73
CA TRP A 80 4.22 -31.46 1.57
C TRP A 80 3.73 -32.13 0.29
N GLY A 81 3.59 -33.47 0.26
CA GLY A 81 3.12 -34.24 -0.89
C GLY A 81 3.76 -33.80 -2.22
N LYS A 82 2.92 -33.35 -3.17
CA LYS A 82 3.36 -32.81 -4.47
C LYS A 82 3.40 -31.27 -4.52
N ALA A 83 3.19 -30.58 -3.39
CA ALA A 83 3.19 -29.12 -3.36
C ALA A 83 4.58 -28.53 -3.64
N ILE A 84 5.65 -29.23 -3.26
CA ILE A 84 7.03 -28.84 -3.54
C ILE A 84 7.59 -29.76 -4.63
N PHE A 85 7.68 -29.25 -5.85
CA PHE A 85 8.21 -29.98 -6.99
C PHE A 85 9.73 -29.84 -7.08
N PHE A 86 10.45 -30.95 -6.92
CA PHE A 86 11.89 -31.01 -7.08
C PHE A 86 12.26 -31.66 -8.43
N LEU A 87 12.89 -30.90 -9.33
CA LEU A 87 13.41 -31.38 -10.62
C LEU A 87 14.52 -32.43 -10.45
N LYS A 88 15.32 -32.30 -9.39
CA LYS A 88 16.32 -33.27 -8.96
C LYS A 88 16.21 -33.37 -7.46
N GLN A 89 15.96 -34.57 -6.95
CA GLN A 89 15.91 -34.79 -5.51
C GLN A 89 17.31 -34.53 -4.95
N THR A 90 17.46 -33.44 -4.22
CA THR A 90 18.71 -33.13 -3.52
C THR A 90 18.90 -34.18 -2.45
N ALA A 91 20.02 -34.91 -2.49
CA ALA A 91 20.37 -35.81 -1.41
C ALA A 91 20.34 -35.00 -0.11
N HIS A 92 19.49 -35.40 0.84
CA HIS A 92 19.44 -34.86 2.19
C HIS A 92 20.69 -35.31 2.96
N GLY A 93 21.88 -34.97 2.46
CA GLY A 93 23.09 -35.07 3.26
C GLY A 93 22.98 -34.03 4.37
N HIS A 94 23.27 -34.45 5.60
CA HIS A 94 23.39 -33.50 6.71
C HIS A 94 24.25 -32.31 6.27
N PRO A 95 23.80 -31.07 6.51
CA PRO A 95 24.60 -29.90 6.20
C PRO A 95 25.99 -30.07 6.81
N PRO A 96 27.05 -29.68 6.09
CA PRO A 96 28.40 -29.84 6.61
C PRO A 96 28.53 -29.12 7.95
N LEU A 97 29.19 -29.76 8.90
CA LEU A 97 29.23 -29.36 10.31
C LEU A 97 29.68 -27.89 10.51
N TRP A 98 30.59 -27.41 9.66
CA TRP A 98 31.03 -26.01 9.68
C TRP A 98 29.88 -25.02 9.48
N LEU A 99 28.86 -25.33 8.65
CA LEU A 99 27.68 -24.47 8.47
C LEU A 99 26.80 -24.43 9.71
N MET A 100 26.60 -25.57 10.35
CA MET A 100 25.78 -25.68 11.55
C MET A 100 26.36 -24.88 12.71
N ILE A 101 27.69 -24.69 12.76
CA ILE A 101 28.36 -23.86 13.77
C ILE A 101 28.48 -22.40 13.31
N LEU A 102 28.86 -22.16 12.06
CA LEU A 102 29.10 -20.83 11.54
C LEU A 102 27.86 -19.94 11.63
N ILE A 103 26.69 -20.43 11.24
CA ILE A 103 25.49 -19.58 11.18
C ILE A 103 25.05 -19.13 12.58
N PRO A 104 24.87 -20.01 13.59
CA PRO A 104 24.50 -19.59 14.93
C PRO A 104 25.56 -18.69 15.59
N THR A 105 26.85 -19.02 15.44
CA THR A 105 27.94 -18.20 16.01
C THR A 105 27.96 -16.80 15.41
N LEU A 106 27.77 -16.68 14.09
CA LEU A 106 27.68 -15.40 13.39
C LEU A 106 26.45 -14.60 13.83
N VAL A 107 25.29 -15.23 13.96
CA VAL A 107 24.06 -14.59 14.46
C VAL A 107 24.20 -14.14 15.92
N ILE A 108 24.85 -14.93 16.78
CA ILE A 108 25.11 -14.58 18.19
C ILE A 108 26.13 -13.44 18.28
N SER A 109 27.13 -13.39 17.40
CA SER A 109 28.11 -12.30 17.36
C SER A 109 27.49 -10.92 17.10
N ALA A 110 26.29 -10.88 16.49
CA ALA A 110 25.55 -9.64 16.28
C ALA A 110 25.09 -8.97 17.60
N ILE A 111 24.96 -9.73 18.69
CA ILE A 111 24.53 -9.21 20.01
C ILE A 111 25.56 -8.21 20.58
N PRO A 112 26.84 -8.60 20.83
CA PRO A 112 27.84 -7.66 21.33
C PRO A 112 28.12 -6.55 20.32
N LEU A 113 28.07 -6.85 19.02
CA LEU A 113 28.26 -5.84 17.97
C LEU A 113 27.18 -4.76 18.05
N SER A 114 25.91 -5.15 18.15
CA SER A 114 24.78 -4.21 18.26
C SER A 114 24.85 -3.39 19.55
N PHE A 115 25.24 -4.01 20.67
CA PHE A 115 25.45 -3.31 21.93
C PHE A 115 26.50 -2.20 21.80
N ILE A 116 27.65 -2.51 21.19
CA ILE A 116 28.73 -1.53 20.98
C ILE A 116 28.27 -0.41 20.05
N LEU A 117 27.66 -0.73 18.91
CA LEU A 117 27.27 0.27 17.90
C LEU A 117 26.15 1.21 18.36
N PHE A 118 25.17 0.71 19.11
CA PHE A 118 23.96 1.49 19.42
C PHE A 118 23.90 2.06 20.84
N LEU A 119 24.60 1.46 21.81
CA LEU A 119 24.63 1.98 23.19
C LEU A 119 25.94 2.65 23.54
N LYS A 120 27.09 2.00 23.26
CA LYS A 120 28.40 2.46 23.74
C LYS A 120 29.07 3.49 22.82
N ARG A 121 29.11 3.22 21.50
CA ARG A 121 29.83 4.01 20.50
C ARG A 121 28.93 4.42 19.33
N LYS A 122 28.04 5.39 19.60
CA LYS A 122 27.13 5.96 18.61
C LYS A 122 27.84 6.79 17.54
N ASP A 123 29.01 7.32 17.88
CA ASP A 123 29.95 8.05 17.03
C ASP A 123 30.34 7.28 15.77
N ILE A 124 30.50 5.95 15.86
CA ILE A 124 30.82 5.10 14.69
C ILE A 124 29.66 5.13 13.69
N VAL A 125 28.43 5.01 14.18
CA VAL A 125 27.23 5.00 13.34
C VAL A 125 26.99 6.38 12.75
N GLU A 126 27.12 7.43 13.56
CA GLU A 126 26.97 8.82 13.11
C GLU A 126 28.03 9.20 12.07
N GLY A 127 29.28 8.78 12.26
CA GLY A 127 30.36 8.94 11.28
C GLY A 127 30.07 8.23 9.96
N PHE A 128 29.58 6.99 10.02
CA PHE A 128 29.19 6.24 8.81
C PHE A 128 28.05 6.92 8.04
N VAL A 129 27.04 7.44 8.75
CA VAL A 129 25.92 8.17 8.16
C VAL A 129 26.39 9.48 7.51
N ASN A 130 27.24 10.23 8.20
CA ASN A 130 27.75 11.50 7.69
C ASN A 130 28.63 11.34 6.44
N ASN A 131 29.42 10.27 6.38
CA ASN A 131 30.24 9.96 5.21
C ASN A 131 29.41 9.42 4.03
N ASN A 132 28.32 8.70 4.30
CA ASN A 132 27.51 8.02 3.27
C ASN A 132 26.05 8.49 3.26
N LYS A 133 25.81 9.80 3.33
CA LYS A 133 24.45 10.38 3.36
C LYS A 133 23.53 9.91 2.21
N PRO A 134 23.98 9.80 0.94
CA PRO A 134 23.11 9.33 -0.14
C PRO A 134 22.60 7.91 0.10
N PHE A 135 23.49 7.00 0.53
CA PHE A 135 23.15 5.61 0.84
C PHE A 135 22.23 5.51 2.06
N TYR A 136 22.51 6.28 3.11
CA TYR A 136 21.62 6.38 4.27
C TYR A 136 20.22 6.86 3.88
N ASN A 137 20.12 7.93 3.10
CA ASN A 137 18.83 8.47 2.66
C ASN A 137 18.05 7.49 1.78
N PHE A 138 18.73 6.69 0.95
CA PHE A 138 18.10 5.62 0.18
C PHE A 138 17.47 4.56 1.08
N LEU A 139 18.19 4.09 2.10
CA LEU A 139 17.65 3.08 3.03
C LEU A 139 16.55 3.64 3.93
N VAL A 140 16.69 4.88 4.43
CA VAL A 140 15.69 5.53 5.29
C VAL A 140 14.38 5.77 4.55
N LYS A 141 14.43 6.15 3.27
CA LYS A 141 13.25 6.32 2.42
C LYS A 141 12.73 5.01 1.83
N LYS A 142 13.00 3.87 2.48
CA LYS A 142 12.54 2.53 2.06
C LYS A 142 12.78 2.27 0.56
N TRP A 143 13.97 2.65 0.09
CA TRP A 143 14.42 2.47 -1.29
C TRP A 143 13.64 3.30 -2.33
N TYR A 144 12.94 4.34 -1.88
CA TYR A 144 12.05 5.18 -2.69
C TYR A 144 10.89 4.41 -3.36
N PHE A 145 10.57 3.20 -2.88
CA PHE A 145 9.53 2.38 -3.49
C PHE A 145 8.14 3.01 -3.30
N ASP A 146 7.88 3.59 -2.13
CA ASP A 146 6.62 4.28 -1.81
C ASP A 146 6.41 5.48 -2.75
N GLU A 147 7.45 6.30 -2.97
CA GLU A 147 7.41 7.46 -3.85
C GLU A 147 7.27 7.07 -5.32
N LEU A 148 7.97 6.02 -5.76
CA LEU A 148 7.83 5.50 -7.12
C LEU A 148 6.42 4.96 -7.35
N TYR A 149 5.86 4.24 -6.38
CA TYR A 149 4.49 3.73 -6.46
C TYR A 149 3.46 4.87 -6.51
N ASP A 150 3.63 5.90 -5.68
CA ASP A 150 2.78 7.10 -5.69
C ASP A 150 2.83 7.85 -7.03
N LEU A 151 4.03 8.01 -7.58
CA LEU A 151 4.23 8.68 -8.87
C LEU A 151 3.65 7.88 -10.04
N ILE A 152 3.96 6.58 -10.13
CA ILE A 152 3.60 5.74 -11.27
C ILE A 152 2.12 5.38 -11.24
N PHE A 153 1.61 4.94 -10.09
CA PHE A 153 0.25 4.41 -9.99
C PHE A 153 -0.72 5.45 -9.43
N VAL A 154 -0.49 5.94 -8.21
CA VAL A 154 -1.49 6.74 -7.48
C VAL A 154 -1.82 8.04 -8.22
N LYS A 155 -0.81 8.84 -8.58
CA LYS A 155 -1.01 10.12 -9.28
C LYS A 155 -1.56 9.93 -10.69
N THR A 156 -1.06 8.94 -11.41
CA THR A 156 -1.54 8.63 -12.77
C THR A 156 -3.02 8.26 -12.76
N PHE A 157 -3.43 7.32 -11.90
CA PHE A 157 -4.83 6.91 -11.81
C PHE A 157 -5.72 8.03 -11.28
N ARG A 158 -5.24 8.83 -10.32
CA ARG A 158 -5.98 10.01 -9.85
C ARG A 158 -6.21 11.00 -10.99
N SER A 159 -5.17 11.30 -11.79
CA SER A 159 -5.26 12.21 -12.92
C SER A 159 -6.26 11.72 -13.97
N ILE A 160 -6.17 10.44 -14.35
CA ILE A 160 -7.12 9.81 -15.29
C ILE A 160 -8.55 9.88 -14.74
N GLY A 161 -8.74 9.55 -13.46
CA GLY A 161 -10.05 9.63 -12.80
C GLY A 161 -10.62 11.04 -12.82
N THR A 162 -9.82 12.05 -12.46
CA THR A 162 -10.26 13.46 -12.51
C THR A 162 -10.54 13.94 -13.93
N PHE A 163 -9.79 13.47 -14.92
CA PHE A 163 -10.03 13.78 -16.32
C PHE A 163 -11.36 13.20 -16.80
N LEU A 164 -11.64 11.92 -16.51
CA LEU A 164 -12.89 11.27 -16.87
C LEU A 164 -14.10 11.92 -16.18
N TRP A 165 -13.97 12.27 -14.89
CA TRP A 165 -15.05 12.95 -14.17
C TRP A 165 -15.32 14.36 -14.74
N GLN A 166 -14.31 15.22 -14.82
CA GLN A 166 -14.53 16.61 -15.24
C GLN A 166 -14.87 16.73 -16.72
N ARG A 167 -14.22 15.94 -17.57
CA ARG A 167 -14.34 16.09 -19.02
C ARG A 167 -15.37 15.14 -19.62
N GLY A 168 -15.48 13.93 -19.09
CA GLY A 168 -16.47 12.95 -19.52
C GLY A 168 -17.84 13.20 -18.90
N ASP A 169 -17.91 13.26 -17.57
CA ASP A 169 -19.20 13.34 -16.89
C ASP A 169 -19.78 14.76 -16.96
N VAL A 170 -19.15 15.70 -16.25
CA VAL A 170 -19.69 17.06 -16.07
C VAL A 170 -19.81 17.83 -17.39
N LYS A 171 -18.80 17.73 -18.27
CA LYS A 171 -18.74 18.55 -19.50
C LYS A 171 -19.42 17.92 -20.71
N THR A 172 -19.56 16.60 -20.76
CA THR A 172 -20.21 15.94 -21.90
C THR A 172 -21.54 15.31 -21.52
N ILE A 173 -21.59 14.48 -20.48
CA ILE A 173 -22.82 13.78 -20.10
C ILE A 173 -23.85 14.77 -19.54
N ASP A 174 -23.49 15.56 -18.53
CA ASP A 174 -24.44 16.50 -17.91
C ASP A 174 -24.81 17.64 -18.88
N ALA A 175 -23.81 18.17 -19.57
CA ALA A 175 -23.98 19.32 -20.47
C ALA A 175 -24.86 19.02 -21.69
N TYR A 176 -24.76 17.81 -22.28
CA TYR A 176 -25.59 17.42 -23.43
C TYR A 176 -26.81 16.57 -23.05
N GLY A 177 -26.82 15.98 -21.85
CA GLY A 177 -27.94 15.22 -21.33
C GLY A 177 -28.95 16.13 -20.62
N PRO A 178 -29.14 15.98 -19.29
CA PRO A 178 -30.24 16.61 -18.57
C PRO A 178 -30.21 18.14 -18.64
N ASP A 179 -29.06 18.78 -18.41
CA ASP A 179 -28.97 20.25 -18.39
C ASP A 179 -29.02 20.86 -19.79
N GLY A 180 -28.54 20.12 -20.78
CA GLY A 180 -28.60 20.51 -22.19
C GLY A 180 -30.04 20.52 -22.67
N VAL A 181 -30.74 19.41 -22.48
CA VAL A 181 -32.16 19.26 -22.85
C VAL A 181 -33.01 20.27 -22.09
N ALA A 182 -32.81 20.44 -20.77
CA ALA A 182 -33.54 21.41 -19.97
C ALA A 182 -33.36 22.85 -20.49
N ARG A 183 -32.14 23.25 -20.88
CA ARG A 183 -31.89 24.57 -21.47
C ARG A 183 -32.60 24.78 -22.80
N VAL A 184 -32.62 23.77 -23.67
CA VAL A 184 -33.31 23.86 -24.97
C VAL A 184 -34.80 24.03 -24.75
N VAL A 185 -35.41 23.21 -23.88
CA VAL A 185 -36.84 23.30 -23.56
C VAL A 185 -37.18 24.65 -22.93
N LYS A 186 -36.36 25.13 -21.99
CA LYS A 186 -36.55 26.45 -21.36
C LYS A 186 -36.46 27.58 -22.39
N ASN A 187 -35.44 27.59 -23.24
CA ASN A 187 -35.28 28.62 -24.28
C ASN A 187 -36.44 28.63 -25.28
N LEU A 188 -36.96 27.46 -25.65
CA LEU A 188 -38.16 27.36 -26.50
C LEU A 188 -39.39 27.90 -25.78
N SER A 189 -39.54 27.60 -24.49
CA SER A 189 -40.65 28.09 -23.66
C SER A 189 -40.62 29.61 -23.52
N ASP A 190 -39.44 30.19 -23.22
CA ASP A 190 -39.27 31.63 -23.08
C ASP A 190 -39.60 32.35 -24.41
N ARG A 191 -39.13 31.83 -25.55
CA ARG A 191 -39.45 32.38 -26.88
C ARG A 191 -40.93 32.22 -27.24
N ALA A 192 -41.56 31.11 -26.91
CA ALA A 192 -42.98 30.89 -27.14
C ALA A 192 -43.82 31.86 -26.30
N SER A 193 -43.43 32.10 -25.04
CA SER A 193 -44.10 33.08 -24.17
C SER A 193 -43.97 34.52 -24.67
N SER A 194 -42.84 34.89 -25.27
CA SER A 194 -42.64 36.26 -25.77
C SER A 194 -43.49 36.59 -27.00
N VAL A 195 -44.06 35.59 -27.67
CA VAL A 195 -45.06 35.80 -28.74
C VAL A 195 -46.39 36.29 -28.16
N GLN A 196 -46.68 36.03 -26.89
CA GLN A 196 -47.84 36.57 -26.19
C GLN A 196 -47.54 37.98 -25.67
N SER A 197 -47.75 38.99 -26.52
CA SER A 197 -47.46 40.39 -26.22
C SER A 197 -48.48 41.10 -25.33
N GLY A 198 -49.62 40.46 -25.01
CA GLY A 198 -50.66 41.01 -24.15
C GLY A 198 -51.57 42.08 -24.78
N TYR A 199 -51.24 42.59 -25.98
CA TYR A 199 -52.09 43.56 -26.70
C TYR A 199 -53.18 42.87 -27.52
N LEU A 200 -54.42 43.33 -27.38
CA LEU A 200 -55.61 42.82 -28.09
C LEU A 200 -55.45 42.81 -29.62
N TYR A 201 -54.76 43.81 -30.20
CA TYR A 201 -54.53 43.90 -31.64
C TYR A 201 -53.76 42.69 -32.20
N HIS A 202 -52.71 42.24 -31.52
CA HIS A 202 -51.92 41.08 -31.98
C HIS A 202 -52.73 39.79 -32.01
N TYR A 203 -53.63 39.59 -31.05
CA TYR A 203 -54.54 38.44 -31.03
C TYR A 203 -55.54 38.48 -32.19
N ALA A 204 -56.13 39.65 -32.46
CA ALA A 204 -57.06 39.82 -33.57
C ALA A 204 -56.41 39.51 -34.92
N THR A 205 -55.16 39.96 -35.14
CA THR A 205 -54.40 39.65 -36.36
C THR A 205 -54.14 38.15 -36.50
N VAL A 206 -53.74 37.46 -35.42
CA VAL A 206 -53.50 36.00 -35.43
C VAL A 206 -54.77 35.22 -35.73
N ILE A 207 -55.91 35.59 -35.15
CA ILE A 207 -57.21 34.96 -35.42
C ILE A 207 -57.57 35.12 -36.90
N LEU A 208 -57.41 36.33 -37.45
CA LEU A 208 -57.75 36.62 -38.85
C LEU A 208 -56.87 35.84 -39.83
N ILE A 209 -55.55 35.76 -39.58
CA ILE A 209 -54.63 34.91 -40.35
C ILE A 209 -55.03 33.44 -40.23
N GLY A 210 -55.37 32.97 -39.02
CA GLY A 210 -55.81 31.60 -38.78
C GLY A 210 -57.06 31.23 -39.57
N VAL A 211 -58.07 32.11 -39.60
CA VAL A 211 -59.31 31.90 -40.39
C VAL A 211 -58.99 31.85 -41.89
N ILE A 212 -58.16 32.76 -42.41
CA ILE A 212 -57.77 32.78 -43.82
C ILE A 212 -57.05 31.48 -44.19
N LEU A 213 -56.11 31.02 -43.36
CA LEU A 213 -55.37 29.77 -43.59
C LEU A 213 -56.25 28.54 -43.54
N ILE A 214 -57.20 28.46 -42.60
CA ILE A 214 -58.14 27.35 -42.51
C ILE A 214 -59.03 27.30 -43.74
N VAL A 215 -59.59 28.44 -44.15
CA VAL A 215 -60.46 28.52 -45.33
C VAL A 215 -59.67 28.21 -46.61
N SER A 216 -58.45 28.72 -46.77
CA SER A 216 -57.63 28.43 -47.94
C SER A 216 -57.23 26.96 -48.00
N PHE A 217 -56.84 26.36 -46.87
CA PHE A 217 -56.55 24.93 -46.77
C PHE A 217 -57.78 24.08 -47.14
N LEU A 218 -58.97 24.45 -46.67
CA LEU A 218 -60.23 23.78 -47.00
C LEU A 218 -60.65 23.91 -48.47
N ILE A 219 -60.23 24.97 -49.16
CA ILE A 219 -60.50 25.19 -50.58
C ILE A 219 -59.48 24.44 -51.46
N ILE A 220 -58.25 24.24 -50.97
CA ILE A 220 -57.16 23.55 -51.67
C ILE A 220 -57.30 22.02 -51.55
N ILE A 221 -57.87 21.53 -50.46
CA ILE A 221 -58.30 20.13 -50.26
C ILE A 221 -59.62 19.87 -50.98
#